data_AF-A0A4R4UXJ0-F1
#
_entry.id   AF-A0A4R4UXJ0-F1
#
_cell.length_a   1.000
_cell.length_b   1.000
_cell.length_c   1.000
_cell.angle_alpha   90.00
_cell.angle_beta   90.00
_cell.angle_gamma   90.00
#
_symmetry.space_group_name_H-M   'P 1'
#
loop_
_entity.id
_entity.type
_entity.pdbx_description
1 polymer ?
#
loop_
_entity_poly.entity_id
_entity_poly.type
_entity_poly.pdbx_seq_one_letter_code
_entity_poly.pdbx_strand_id
1 'polypeptide(L)'
;MRRSRAAPAEWFLTHAERGNPWSKLDGLGPGHIAWSEGNLAHPLIDGAEYFPRLAAELADVHAGDQVYLSAWIVDQDKHLDGPGTSMREQFARVLRDGASVHALLWWPYLDLDHDLVSANRDFASSLREAGANVVLDQRVRPAGCHHQKFLVIRRPRRPETDIAFLGGIDPCPSRLDAHEHRGDSDVQLSIDNDCYGERPAWHDAHLQVRGPAVADVEHCFRERWQDAAIRLRGPLSRLRRRFGPGEPEAGELPEQLPAPPPSGPHSVQLLRTYPRKHPPYLFARSGERSVARGYAKALQRARRLVYVEDQFLWSPMVADAFAAALRREPELRLIAVVPAQPEKGGAVEVATCDAAQDKALSLLYAAGGDRVDVFELENDRELPTYLHSKVCVMDDSWAAVGSANLNRRSWTYDSELTAAVLDERQPTTGFARELRLRLWREHLGREAGDNSGLTDPENGVEVMRSAAAELDAWHESGRRTPRPRGQLRRHPRRAKSTATRLWAIPLGRLMMDPDGRPMRARLADWSRDRFGASRAPTSARETSNHEPRAEAEGEPPSPQKVSLDRRATRRAAADGELSAESDCPRTAAGIAQGSCRESQPLVPTSGGDDAPGAATHASEGR
;
A
#
# COMPACT_ATOMS: atom_id res chain seq x y z
N MET A 1 -33.24 19.83 6.79
CA MET A 1 -32.71 18.84 7.77
C MET A 1 -31.20 18.93 7.78
N ARG A 2 -30.55 19.13 8.95
CA ARG A 2 -29.10 18.89 9.07
C ARG A 2 -28.89 17.36 9.02
N ARG A 3 -28.12 16.84 8.06
CA ARG A 3 -27.69 15.43 8.10
C ARG A 3 -26.86 15.25 9.36
N SER A 4 -27.20 14.25 10.17
CA SER A 4 -26.37 13.86 11.32
C SER A 4 -24.97 13.53 10.83
N ARG A 5 -23.93 14.07 11.49
CA ARG A 5 -22.53 13.72 11.20
C ARG A 5 -22.36 12.24 11.55
N ALA A 6 -22.09 11.40 10.54
CA ALA A 6 -21.77 10.00 10.77
C ALA A 6 -20.54 9.92 11.69
N ALA A 7 -20.64 9.17 12.79
CA ALA A 7 -19.51 9.00 13.69
C ALA A 7 -18.41 8.15 13.00
N PRO A 8 -17.11 8.34 13.30
CA PRO A 8 -16.04 7.54 12.68
C PRO A 8 -16.27 6.03 12.76
N ALA A 9 -16.79 5.53 13.89
CA ALA A 9 -17.20 4.14 14.12
C ALA A 9 -18.21 3.56 13.11
N GLU A 10 -18.92 4.41 12.37
CA GLU A 10 -19.87 4.00 11.34
C GLU A 10 -19.19 3.54 10.04
N TRP A 11 -18.03 4.11 9.73
CA TRP A 11 -17.24 3.85 8.53
C TRP A 11 -15.99 3.00 8.82
N PHE A 12 -15.31 3.30 9.93
CA PHE A 12 -14.11 2.60 10.39
C PHE A 12 -14.44 1.33 11.19
N LEU A 13 -13.55 0.35 11.13
CA LEU A 13 -13.62 -0.88 11.91
C LEU A 13 -13.32 -0.61 13.38
N THR A 14 -14.10 -1.18 14.29
CA THR A 14 -13.69 -1.37 15.68
C THR A 14 -12.59 -2.45 15.80
N HIS A 15 -11.90 -2.53 16.94
CA HIS A 15 -10.90 -3.58 17.20
C HIS A 15 -11.47 -5.01 16.98
N ALA A 16 -12.75 -5.24 17.32
CA ALA A 16 -13.43 -6.51 17.07
C ALA A 16 -13.64 -6.76 15.57
N GLU A 17 -14.11 -5.75 14.82
CA GLU A 17 -14.34 -5.84 13.38
C GLU A 17 -13.04 -5.98 12.57
N ARG A 18 -11.90 -5.44 13.04
CA ARG A 18 -10.56 -5.74 12.47
C ARG A 18 -10.31 -7.26 12.44
N GLY A 19 -10.68 -7.95 13.51
CA GLY A 19 -10.53 -9.41 13.64
C GLY A 19 -9.08 -9.90 13.68
N ASN A 20 -8.16 -9.06 14.15
CA ASN A 20 -6.79 -9.44 14.47
C ASN A 20 -6.46 -9.08 15.93
N PRO A 21 -6.87 -9.88 16.92
CA PRO A 21 -6.67 -9.59 18.34
C PRO A 21 -5.22 -9.76 18.83
N TRP A 22 -4.28 -10.11 17.93
CA TRP A 22 -2.86 -10.28 18.26
C TRP A 22 -2.00 -9.05 17.93
N SER A 23 -2.55 -8.10 17.17
CA SER A 23 -1.88 -6.84 16.87
C SER A 23 -2.15 -5.80 17.97
N LYS A 24 -1.18 -4.92 18.20
CA LYS A 24 -1.31 -3.76 19.09
C LYS A 24 -1.48 -2.43 18.33
N LEU A 25 -1.73 -2.51 17.02
CA LEU A 25 -2.04 -1.35 16.18
C LEU A 25 -3.22 -0.54 16.74
N ASP A 26 -3.17 0.79 16.61
CA ASP A 26 -4.07 1.78 17.24
C ASP A 26 -4.07 1.77 18.78
N GLY A 27 -3.26 0.90 19.42
CA GLY A 27 -3.15 0.77 20.87
C GLY A 27 -2.26 1.80 21.56
N LEU A 28 -1.80 2.83 20.83
CA LEU A 28 -0.82 3.82 21.30
C LEU A 28 -1.43 5.19 21.63
N GLY A 29 -2.68 5.45 21.21
CA GLY A 29 -3.39 6.71 21.46
C GLY A 29 -4.36 6.66 22.66
N PRO A 30 -4.74 7.82 23.24
CA PRO A 30 -5.77 7.88 24.28
C PRO A 30 -7.09 7.27 23.83
N GLY A 31 -7.69 6.42 24.66
CA GLY A 31 -9.03 5.85 24.42
C GLY A 31 -9.08 4.57 23.57
N HIS A 32 -8.01 4.20 22.86
CA HIS A 32 -7.87 2.92 22.14
C HIS A 32 -9.08 2.55 21.24
N ILE A 33 -9.45 3.45 20.33
CA ILE A 33 -10.69 3.36 19.54
C ILE A 33 -10.53 2.67 18.16
N ALA A 34 -9.44 1.95 17.89
CA ALA A 34 -9.12 1.30 16.61
C ALA A 34 -8.83 2.23 15.41
N TRP A 35 -8.67 3.52 15.66
CA TRP A 35 -8.13 4.53 14.74
C TRP A 35 -7.49 5.64 15.57
N SER A 36 -6.72 6.51 14.93
CA SER A 36 -6.22 7.74 15.53
C SER A 36 -7.01 8.96 15.04
N GLU A 37 -7.17 9.94 15.92
CA GLU A 37 -7.84 11.22 15.65
C GLU A 37 -6.84 12.38 15.73
N GLY A 38 -7.20 13.56 15.24
CA GLY A 38 -6.32 14.73 15.26
C GLY A 38 -5.20 14.69 14.22
N ASN A 39 -5.31 13.90 13.15
CA ASN A 39 -4.28 13.77 12.12
C ASN A 39 -4.42 14.83 11.02
N LEU A 40 -3.33 15.07 10.30
CA LEU A 40 -3.34 15.78 9.02
C LEU A 40 -2.84 14.83 7.92
N ALA A 41 -3.76 14.41 7.06
CA ALA A 41 -3.45 13.66 5.84
C ALA A 41 -3.53 14.60 4.63
N HIS A 42 -2.54 14.52 3.74
CA HIS A 42 -2.48 15.25 2.48
C HIS A 42 -2.20 14.26 1.35
N PRO A 43 -3.00 14.21 0.28
CA PRO A 43 -2.73 13.33 -0.84
C PRO A 43 -1.65 13.94 -1.72
N LEU A 44 -0.67 13.14 -2.10
CA LEU A 44 0.38 13.45 -3.06
C LEU A 44 0.04 12.67 -4.32
N ILE A 45 -0.26 13.39 -5.40
CA ILE A 45 -0.64 12.78 -6.68
C ILE A 45 0.61 12.72 -7.56
N ASP A 46 0.83 11.56 -8.16
CA ASP A 46 2.03 11.18 -8.91
C ASP A 46 3.35 11.30 -8.13
N GLY A 47 4.45 10.90 -8.80
CA GLY A 47 5.80 11.00 -8.24
C GLY A 47 6.29 12.43 -8.10
N ALA A 48 5.85 13.37 -8.95
CA ALA A 48 6.29 14.75 -8.93
C ALA A 48 5.87 15.52 -7.66
N GLU A 49 4.76 15.15 -7.01
CA GLU A 49 4.43 15.68 -5.68
C GLU A 49 5.12 14.90 -4.55
N TYR A 50 5.29 13.59 -4.71
CA TYR A 50 5.82 12.72 -3.67
C TYR A 50 7.34 12.83 -3.48
N PHE A 51 8.11 12.66 -4.55
CA PHE A 51 9.56 12.49 -4.44
C PHE A 51 10.30 13.77 -4.00
N PRO A 52 9.99 14.99 -4.51
CA PRO A 52 10.57 16.21 -3.96
C PRO A 52 10.22 16.42 -2.49
N ARG A 53 9.00 16.03 -2.08
CA ARG A 53 8.60 16.12 -0.67
C ARG A 53 9.35 15.11 0.21
N LEU A 54 9.60 13.90 -0.29
CA LEU A 54 10.45 12.92 0.38
C LEU A 54 11.90 13.43 0.51
N ALA A 55 12.47 13.97 -0.56
CA ALA A 55 13.83 14.55 -0.55
C ALA A 55 13.97 15.66 0.49
N ALA A 56 13.01 16.59 0.54
CA ALA A 56 12.98 17.68 1.52
C ALA A 56 12.91 17.16 2.97
N GLU A 57 12.06 16.17 3.26
CA GLU A 57 11.94 15.60 4.60
C GLU A 57 13.18 14.78 5.01
N LEU A 58 13.85 14.11 4.07
CA LEU A 58 15.14 13.43 4.28
C LEU A 58 16.33 14.42 4.39
N ALA A 59 16.18 15.67 3.92
CA ALA A 59 17.17 16.73 4.10
C ALA A 59 17.05 17.42 5.48
N ASP A 60 15.85 17.41 6.07
CA ASP A 60 15.57 17.93 7.42
C ASP A 60 15.70 16.83 8.52
N VAL A 61 16.55 15.83 8.29
CA VAL A 61 16.88 14.80 9.29
C VAL A 61 18.10 15.23 10.09
N HIS A 62 18.10 14.98 11.39
CA HIS A 62 19.18 15.37 12.31
C HIS A 62 19.64 14.22 13.22
N ALA A 63 20.77 14.40 13.89
CA ALA A 63 21.36 13.43 14.80
C ALA A 63 20.37 12.93 15.89
N GLY A 64 20.09 11.63 15.90
CA GLY A 64 19.14 10.99 16.81
C GLY A 64 17.71 10.86 16.30
N ASP A 65 17.39 11.36 15.11
CA ASP A 65 16.13 11.04 14.43
C ASP A 65 16.14 9.58 13.93
N GLN A 66 14.96 9.05 13.60
CA GLN A 66 14.76 7.64 13.26
C GLN A 66 13.97 7.51 11.95
N VAL A 67 14.53 6.83 10.96
CA VAL A 67 13.94 6.62 9.63
C VAL A 67 13.61 5.15 9.44
N TYR A 68 12.34 4.85 9.14
CA TYR A 68 11.82 3.51 8.90
C TYR A 68 11.29 3.39 7.47
N LEU A 69 11.72 2.39 6.71
CA LEU A 69 11.34 2.19 5.30
C LEU A 69 10.80 0.77 5.05
N SER A 70 9.59 0.64 4.53
CA SER A 70 9.11 -0.59 3.89
C SER A 70 8.84 -0.32 2.42
N ALA A 71 9.32 -1.22 1.56
CA ALA A 71 9.10 -1.12 0.12
C ALA A 71 8.92 -2.50 -0.49
N TRP A 72 8.22 -2.55 -1.62
CA TRP A 72 8.24 -3.72 -2.50
C TRP A 72 9.54 -3.72 -3.31
N ILE A 73 9.91 -2.56 -3.86
CA ILE A 73 11.18 -2.33 -4.56
C ILE A 73 11.76 -0.97 -4.16
N VAL A 74 13.07 -0.91 -3.98
CA VAL A 74 13.84 0.34 -3.97
C VAL A 74 14.94 0.20 -5.00
N ASP A 75 15.01 1.15 -5.92
CA ASP A 75 16.22 1.36 -6.70
C ASP A 75 17.11 2.38 -5.98
N GLN A 76 18.37 2.04 -5.79
CA GLN A 76 19.35 2.87 -5.10
C GLN A 76 19.75 4.12 -5.91
N ASP A 77 19.63 4.06 -7.23
CA ASP A 77 19.98 5.10 -8.19
C ASP A 77 18.77 5.99 -8.55
N LYS A 78 17.57 5.66 -8.03
CA LYS A 78 16.38 6.49 -8.24
C LYS A 78 16.55 7.87 -7.62
N HIS A 79 16.57 8.89 -8.47
CA HIS A 79 16.62 10.29 -8.07
C HIS A 79 15.24 10.78 -7.62
N LEU A 80 15.21 11.57 -6.55
CA LEU A 80 13.98 12.09 -5.95
C LEU A 80 13.60 13.50 -6.44
N ASP A 81 14.60 14.36 -6.65
CA ASP A 81 14.46 15.76 -7.03
C ASP A 81 15.74 16.24 -7.75
N GLY A 82 16.05 15.60 -8.88
CA GLY A 82 17.23 15.91 -9.71
C GLY A 82 18.57 15.35 -9.19
N PRO A 83 19.71 15.73 -9.79
CA PRO A 83 21.03 15.15 -9.49
C PRO A 83 21.45 15.31 -8.01
N GLY A 84 22.12 14.30 -7.44
CA GLY A 84 22.55 14.30 -6.03
C GLY A 84 21.43 13.94 -5.04
N THR A 85 20.26 13.54 -5.54
CA THR A 85 19.10 13.12 -4.74
C THR A 85 18.75 11.65 -4.87
N SER A 86 19.68 10.80 -5.31
CA SER A 86 19.43 9.36 -5.37
C SER A 86 19.11 8.78 -3.98
N MET A 87 18.30 7.71 -3.93
CA MET A 87 17.98 7.01 -2.68
C MET A 87 19.25 6.65 -1.89
N ARG A 88 20.32 6.21 -2.55
CA ARG A 88 21.62 5.94 -1.91
C ARG A 88 22.24 7.18 -1.28
N GLU A 89 22.31 8.30 -2.00
CA GLU A 89 22.93 9.54 -1.50
C GLU A 89 22.15 10.14 -0.32
N GLN A 90 20.82 10.15 -0.41
CA GLN A 90 19.93 10.73 0.60
C GLN A 90 20.02 9.92 1.91
N PHE A 91 19.98 8.58 1.84
CA PHE A 91 20.11 7.74 3.03
C PHE A 91 21.55 7.70 3.58
N ALA A 92 22.58 7.76 2.73
CA ALA A 92 23.95 7.89 3.17
C ALA A 92 24.19 9.23 3.92
N ARG A 93 23.53 10.32 3.50
CA ARG A 93 23.54 11.60 4.24
C ARG A 93 22.86 11.43 5.61
N VAL A 94 21.63 10.91 5.64
CA VAL A 94 20.87 10.63 6.88
C VAL A 94 21.71 9.86 7.93
N LEU A 95 22.46 8.84 7.49
CA LEU A 95 23.34 8.06 8.37
C LEU A 95 24.56 8.86 8.86
N ARG A 96 25.22 9.63 7.98
CA ARG A 96 26.34 10.51 8.36
C ARG A 96 25.92 11.61 9.34
N ASP A 97 24.69 12.11 9.20
CA ASP A 97 24.13 13.15 10.06
C ASP A 97 23.68 12.60 11.44
N GLY A 98 23.89 11.31 11.69
CA GLY A 98 23.72 10.67 12.99
C GLY A 98 22.30 10.18 13.29
N ALA A 99 21.45 10.03 12.27
CA ALA A 99 20.14 9.40 12.40
C ALA A 99 20.21 7.88 12.23
N SER A 100 19.23 7.17 12.78
CA SER A 100 19.12 5.71 12.66
C SER A 100 18.23 5.31 11.48
N VAL A 101 18.70 4.41 10.62
CA VAL A 101 17.92 3.87 9.48
C VAL A 101 17.59 2.40 9.71
N HIS A 102 16.32 2.06 9.49
CA HIS A 102 15.78 0.70 9.57
C HIS A 102 14.93 0.39 8.33
N ALA A 103 15.30 -0.63 7.54
CA ALA A 103 14.60 -0.95 6.29
C ALA A 103 14.13 -2.42 6.19
N LEU A 104 12.88 -2.61 5.76
CA LEU A 104 12.23 -3.88 5.45
C LEU A 104 11.93 -3.95 3.95
N LEU A 105 12.85 -4.52 3.18
CA LEU A 105 12.73 -4.64 1.73
C LEU A 105 12.23 -6.04 1.35
N TRP A 106 11.35 -6.17 0.37
CA TRP A 106 10.86 -7.49 -0.03
C TRP A 106 11.95 -8.35 -0.69
N TRP A 107 11.91 -9.66 -0.43
CA TRP A 107 12.71 -10.63 -1.16
C TRP A 107 11.90 -11.89 -1.54
N PRO A 108 11.97 -12.38 -2.81
CA PRO A 108 11.23 -13.55 -3.27
C PRO A 108 11.88 -14.91 -2.92
N TYR A 109 11.06 -15.94 -2.76
CA TYR A 109 11.52 -17.31 -2.50
C TYR A 109 12.30 -17.95 -3.66
N LEU A 110 12.01 -17.55 -4.89
CA LEU A 110 12.63 -18.03 -6.13
C LEU A 110 13.07 -16.79 -6.93
N ASP A 111 14.29 -16.85 -7.45
CA ASP A 111 14.90 -15.80 -8.28
C ASP A 111 14.32 -15.93 -9.71
N LEU A 112 13.11 -15.38 -9.92
CA LEU A 112 12.34 -15.53 -11.16
C LEU A 112 12.28 -14.26 -12.02
N ASP A 113 12.74 -13.13 -11.49
CA ASP A 113 12.75 -11.83 -12.17
C ASP A 113 14.03 -11.12 -11.68
N HIS A 114 15.13 -11.25 -12.43
CA HIS A 114 16.48 -10.95 -11.93
C HIS A 114 16.65 -9.49 -11.50
N ASP A 115 15.99 -8.57 -12.20
CA ASP A 115 16.19 -7.12 -12.05
C ASP A 115 15.52 -6.57 -10.77
N LEU A 116 14.39 -7.17 -10.37
CA LEU A 116 13.68 -6.77 -9.13
C LEU A 116 14.42 -7.27 -7.87
N VAL A 117 15.26 -8.30 -8.00
CA VAL A 117 15.98 -8.96 -6.89
C VAL A 117 17.44 -8.50 -6.81
N SER A 118 17.97 -7.80 -7.81
CA SER A 118 19.21 -7.02 -7.69
C SER A 118 18.95 -5.69 -6.96
N ALA A 119 17.99 -4.87 -7.41
CA ALA A 119 17.75 -3.53 -6.87
C ALA A 119 17.65 -3.48 -5.32
N ASN A 120 16.76 -4.30 -4.73
CA ASN A 120 16.62 -4.39 -3.26
C ASN A 120 17.89 -4.92 -2.55
N ARG A 121 18.69 -5.76 -3.23
CA ARG A 121 19.94 -6.33 -2.70
C ARG A 121 21.05 -5.29 -2.66
N ASP A 122 21.18 -4.52 -3.73
CA ASP A 122 22.26 -3.57 -3.94
C ASP A 122 22.03 -2.33 -3.08
N PHE A 123 20.78 -1.88 -2.97
CA PHE A 123 20.38 -0.88 -1.97
C PHE A 123 20.61 -1.38 -0.54
N ALA A 124 20.25 -2.64 -0.22
CA ALA A 124 20.52 -3.20 1.10
C ALA A 124 22.02 -3.30 1.43
N SER A 125 22.88 -3.62 0.46
CA SER A 125 24.34 -3.63 0.67
C SER A 125 24.85 -2.22 0.97
N SER A 126 24.54 -1.25 0.08
CA SER A 126 24.91 0.16 0.24
C SER A 126 24.46 0.74 1.59
N LEU A 127 23.23 0.44 2.02
CA LEU A 127 22.72 0.88 3.32
C LEU A 127 23.44 0.21 4.51
N ARG A 128 23.70 -1.11 4.44
CA ARG A 128 24.42 -1.84 5.50
C ARG A 128 25.87 -1.36 5.63
N GLU A 129 26.54 -1.11 4.51
CA GLU A 129 27.89 -0.53 4.45
C GLU A 129 27.94 0.88 5.06
N ALA A 130 26.88 1.68 4.89
CA ALA A 130 26.71 2.97 5.54
C ALA A 130 26.23 2.90 7.01
N GLY A 131 26.03 1.71 7.58
CA GLY A 131 25.68 1.50 8.99
C GLY A 131 24.17 1.36 9.31
N ALA A 132 23.30 1.23 8.30
CA ALA A 132 21.87 1.01 8.52
C ALA A 132 21.53 -0.43 8.90
N ASN A 133 20.39 -0.60 9.57
CA ASN A 133 19.80 -1.91 9.84
C ASN A 133 18.85 -2.29 8.69
N VAL A 134 19.20 -3.28 7.87
CA VAL A 134 18.37 -3.70 6.72
C VAL A 134 18.04 -5.19 6.76
N VAL A 135 16.77 -5.52 6.56
CA VAL A 135 16.25 -6.88 6.49
C VAL A 135 15.60 -7.12 5.12
N LEU A 136 16.15 -8.10 4.39
CA LEU A 136 15.56 -8.65 3.16
C LEU A 136 14.48 -9.67 3.55
N ASP A 137 13.22 -9.23 3.54
CA ASP A 137 12.09 -9.93 4.15
C ASP A 137 11.45 -10.96 3.20
N GLN A 138 11.63 -12.25 3.53
CA GLN A 138 11.07 -13.39 2.81
C GLN A 138 9.85 -14.02 3.51
N ARG A 139 9.29 -13.41 4.56
CA ARG A 139 8.36 -14.10 5.49
C ARG A 139 6.93 -14.31 4.95
N VAL A 140 6.74 -14.11 3.65
CA VAL A 140 5.50 -14.28 2.87
C VAL A 140 5.02 -15.74 2.75
N ARG A 141 3.93 -15.94 2.00
CA ARG A 141 3.55 -17.25 1.42
C ARG A 141 4.27 -17.45 0.07
N PRO A 142 4.46 -18.68 -0.42
CA PRO A 142 4.98 -18.92 -1.77
C PRO A 142 4.20 -18.13 -2.83
N ALA A 143 4.90 -17.51 -3.79
CA ALA A 143 4.37 -16.61 -4.83
C ALA A 143 3.62 -15.34 -4.32
N GLY A 144 3.72 -15.00 -3.03
CA GLY A 144 3.27 -13.71 -2.51
C GLY A 144 4.43 -12.73 -2.35
N CYS A 145 4.13 -11.46 -2.15
CA CYS A 145 5.12 -10.42 -1.86
C CYS A 145 4.81 -9.61 -0.58
N HIS A 146 5.82 -8.88 -0.11
CA HIS A 146 5.62 -7.75 0.78
C HIS A 146 5.41 -6.53 -0.11
N HIS A 147 4.17 -6.06 -0.21
CA HIS A 147 3.77 -5.05 -1.19
C HIS A 147 3.58 -3.64 -0.58
N GLN A 148 3.75 -3.53 0.74
CA GLN A 148 3.68 -2.29 1.52
C GLN A 148 4.78 -1.29 1.13
N LYS A 149 4.38 -0.15 0.56
CA LYS A 149 5.22 1.04 0.39
C LYS A 149 4.89 2.06 1.48
N PHE A 150 5.85 2.31 2.38
CA PHE A 150 5.74 3.40 3.34
C PHE A 150 7.10 3.80 3.91
N LEU A 151 7.22 5.07 4.31
CA LEU A 151 8.37 5.61 5.02
C LEU A 151 7.90 6.41 6.24
N VAL A 152 8.62 6.34 7.36
CA VAL A 152 8.35 7.13 8.57
C VAL A 152 9.62 7.83 9.02
N ILE A 153 9.52 9.10 9.39
CA ILE A 153 10.56 9.84 10.11
C ILE A 153 10.01 10.22 11.48
N ARG A 154 10.64 9.71 12.54
CA ARG A 154 10.38 10.07 13.94
C ARG A 154 11.52 10.97 14.43
N ARG A 155 11.19 12.11 15.04
CA ARG A 155 12.11 13.18 15.43
C ARG A 155 11.96 13.45 16.94
N PRO A 156 12.69 12.74 17.82
CA PRO A 156 12.47 12.79 19.28
C PRO A 156 12.49 14.19 19.91
N ARG A 157 13.19 15.15 19.28
CA ARG A 157 13.28 16.54 19.75
C ARG A 157 12.24 17.50 19.12
N ARG A 158 11.52 17.05 18.08
CA ARG A 158 10.56 17.83 17.28
C ARG A 158 9.34 16.97 16.87
N PRO A 159 8.65 16.30 17.81
CA PRO A 159 7.60 15.32 17.49
C PRO A 159 6.43 15.92 16.68
N GLU A 160 6.19 17.23 16.75
CA GLU A 160 5.24 17.97 15.91
C GLU A 160 5.61 17.99 14.40
N THR A 161 6.85 17.63 14.07
CA THR A 161 7.31 17.47 12.69
C THR A 161 7.37 16.01 12.23
N ASP A 162 7.03 15.04 13.08
CA ASP A 162 6.97 13.62 12.72
C ASP A 162 6.04 13.38 11.53
N ILE A 163 6.48 12.52 10.61
CA ILE A 163 5.82 12.33 9.32
C ILE A 163 5.87 10.88 8.86
N ALA A 164 4.79 10.46 8.21
CA ALA A 164 4.72 9.20 7.48
C ALA A 164 4.27 9.43 6.04
N PHE A 165 4.81 8.63 5.14
CA PHE A 165 4.37 8.48 3.76
C PHE A 165 3.85 7.06 3.58
N LEU A 166 2.67 6.85 3.01
CA LEU A 166 2.21 5.53 2.53
C LEU A 166 1.31 5.63 1.30
N GLY A 167 1.37 4.65 0.39
CA GLY A 167 0.66 4.75 -0.89
C GLY A 167 0.95 3.62 -1.87
N GLY A 168 0.75 3.90 -3.17
CA GLY A 168 1.10 3.02 -4.28
C GLY A 168 2.54 3.16 -4.78
N ILE A 169 3.20 4.30 -4.54
CA ILE A 169 4.51 4.63 -5.13
C ILE A 169 5.67 3.95 -4.37
N ASP A 170 6.44 3.11 -5.07
CA ASP A 170 7.78 2.65 -4.67
C ASP A 170 8.86 3.60 -5.24
N PRO A 171 10.00 3.81 -4.56
CA PRO A 171 11.12 4.60 -5.08
C PRO A 171 11.95 3.77 -6.07
N CYS A 172 11.46 3.66 -7.30
CA CYS A 172 12.09 2.96 -8.42
C CYS A 172 11.80 3.67 -9.77
N PRO A 173 12.41 3.25 -10.89
CA PRO A 173 12.20 3.84 -12.22
C PRO A 173 10.72 3.90 -12.63
N SER A 174 10.38 4.75 -13.60
CA SER A 174 9.03 5.04 -14.11
C SER A 174 8.03 5.69 -13.15
N ARG A 175 8.36 5.93 -11.87
CA ARG A 175 7.40 6.48 -10.89
C ARG A 175 7.42 8.01 -10.81
N LEU A 176 8.48 8.67 -11.29
CA LEU A 176 8.59 10.15 -11.28
C LEU A 176 7.94 10.70 -12.57
N ASP A 177 6.61 10.77 -12.54
CA ASP A 177 5.81 11.49 -13.54
C ASP A 177 5.02 12.62 -12.85
N ALA A 178 4.41 13.49 -13.66
CA ALA A 178 3.58 14.61 -13.23
C ALA A 178 2.22 14.60 -13.96
N HIS A 179 1.34 15.55 -13.63
CA HIS A 179 -0.03 15.66 -14.17
C HIS A 179 -0.14 15.80 -15.71
N GLU A 180 0.95 16.10 -16.42
CA GLU A 180 1.02 16.04 -17.89
C GLU A 180 1.18 14.61 -18.43
N HIS A 181 1.52 13.66 -17.56
CA HIS A 181 1.79 12.23 -17.79
C HIS A 181 2.68 11.98 -19.00
N ARG A 182 3.90 12.54 -18.94
CA ARG A 182 4.87 12.54 -20.04
C ARG A 182 5.96 11.46 -19.88
N GLY A 183 5.87 10.67 -18.82
CA GLY A 183 6.79 9.60 -18.50
C GLY A 183 8.08 10.09 -17.83
N ASP A 184 8.54 9.27 -16.90
CA ASP A 184 9.83 9.41 -16.23
C ASP A 184 11.00 9.39 -17.23
N SER A 185 12.11 10.05 -16.91
CA SER A 185 13.35 9.93 -17.70
C SER A 185 14.15 8.66 -17.36
N ASP A 186 13.89 8.09 -16.18
CA ASP A 186 14.43 6.85 -15.66
C ASP A 186 13.34 5.77 -15.77
N VAL A 187 13.56 4.72 -16.57
CA VAL A 187 12.47 3.85 -17.07
C VAL A 187 12.63 2.39 -16.65
N GLN A 188 11.57 1.78 -16.11
CA GLN A 188 11.53 0.34 -15.82
C GLN A 188 11.39 -0.46 -17.12
N LEU A 189 12.46 -1.14 -17.53
CA LEU A 189 12.57 -1.87 -18.80
C LEU A 189 11.58 -3.03 -19.00
N SER A 190 10.89 -3.49 -17.94
CA SER A 190 9.92 -4.59 -18.04
C SER A 190 8.48 -4.13 -18.30
N ILE A 191 8.23 -2.82 -18.40
CA ILE A 191 6.96 -2.26 -18.88
C ILE A 191 6.87 -2.45 -20.40
N ASP A 192 5.68 -2.75 -20.92
CA ASP A 192 5.45 -2.95 -22.35
C ASP A 192 5.64 -1.67 -23.19
N ASN A 193 6.84 -1.48 -23.73
CA ASN A 193 7.19 -0.37 -24.61
C ASN A 193 6.30 -0.29 -25.88
N ASP A 194 5.84 -1.43 -26.42
CA ASP A 194 4.97 -1.44 -27.61
C ASP A 194 3.58 -0.86 -27.28
N CYS A 195 3.15 -0.90 -26.02
CA CYS A 195 1.88 -0.35 -25.54
C CYS A 195 2.02 1.07 -24.94
N TYR A 196 3.08 1.33 -24.17
CA TYR A 196 3.23 2.54 -23.34
C TYR A 196 4.30 3.52 -23.85
N GLY A 197 5.07 3.14 -24.87
CA GLY A 197 6.16 3.94 -25.43
C GLY A 197 7.43 3.96 -24.57
N GLU A 198 8.48 4.58 -25.10
CA GLU A 198 9.85 4.51 -24.54
C GLU A 198 9.98 5.15 -23.15
N ARG A 199 9.03 6.01 -22.78
CA ARG A 199 8.88 6.59 -21.44
C ARG A 199 7.44 6.41 -21.01
N PRO A 200 7.10 5.25 -20.42
CA PRO A 200 5.77 4.95 -19.94
C PRO A 200 5.28 6.05 -19.00
N ALA A 201 4.14 6.64 -19.34
CA ALA A 201 3.43 7.56 -18.49
C ALA A 201 2.85 6.83 -17.27
N TRP A 202 2.91 7.42 -16.08
CA TRP A 202 2.56 6.76 -14.82
C TRP A 202 1.64 7.62 -13.97
N HIS A 203 0.48 7.09 -13.56
CA HIS A 203 -0.42 7.75 -12.61
C HIS A 203 -0.54 6.95 -11.32
N ASP A 204 -0.29 7.60 -10.17
CA ASP A 204 -0.28 6.95 -8.86
C ASP A 204 -0.66 7.94 -7.73
N ALA A 205 -0.88 7.42 -6.52
CA ALA A 205 -1.20 8.24 -5.35
C ALA A 205 -0.47 7.77 -4.08
N HIS A 206 -0.03 8.75 -3.30
CA HIS A 206 0.56 8.60 -1.97
C HIS A 206 -0.16 9.48 -0.96
N LEU A 207 -0.05 9.18 0.34
CA LEU A 207 -0.42 10.10 1.41
C LEU A 207 0.80 10.53 2.17
N GLN A 208 0.90 11.83 2.43
CA GLN A 208 1.65 12.37 3.56
C GLN A 208 0.73 12.43 4.78
N VAL A 209 1.20 11.94 5.93
CA VAL A 209 0.46 11.95 7.20
C VAL A 209 1.30 12.55 8.31
N ARG A 210 0.71 13.46 9.09
CA ARG A 210 1.25 14.01 10.35
C ARG A 210 0.23 13.83 11.47
N GLY A 211 0.71 13.82 12.72
CA GLY A 211 -0.10 13.56 13.91
C GLY A 211 -0.03 12.11 14.41
N PRO A 212 -0.90 11.71 15.34
CA PRO A 212 -0.81 10.43 16.05
C PRO A 212 -0.66 9.17 15.15
N ALA A 213 -1.29 9.16 13.96
CA ALA A 213 -1.22 8.07 12.99
C ALA A 213 0.20 7.72 12.52
N VAL A 214 1.15 8.65 12.61
CA VAL A 214 2.56 8.36 12.28
C VAL A 214 3.13 7.25 13.18
N ALA A 215 2.74 7.21 14.46
CA ALA A 215 3.11 6.14 15.37
C ALA A 215 2.42 4.81 15.04
N ASP A 216 1.21 4.83 14.47
CA ASP A 216 0.53 3.64 13.98
C ASP A 216 1.23 3.06 12.74
N VAL A 217 1.72 3.90 11.82
CA VAL A 217 2.50 3.47 10.63
C VAL A 217 3.83 2.87 11.07
N GLU A 218 4.53 3.53 12.00
CA GLU A 218 5.74 2.98 12.63
C GLU A 218 5.46 1.66 13.35
N HIS A 219 4.32 1.53 14.04
CA HIS A 219 3.96 0.29 14.71
C HIS A 219 3.76 -0.87 13.71
N CYS A 220 3.26 -0.60 12.50
CA CYS A 220 3.21 -1.58 11.42
C CYS A 220 4.60 -2.07 11.00
N PHE A 221 5.61 -1.19 10.97
CA PHE A 221 7.01 -1.57 10.77
C PHE A 221 7.51 -2.44 11.93
N ARG A 222 7.31 -1.99 13.17
CA ARG A 222 7.81 -2.65 14.39
C ARG A 222 7.25 -4.05 14.56
N GLU A 223 5.95 -4.26 14.35
CA GLU A 223 5.31 -5.58 14.37
C GLU A 223 5.97 -6.53 13.36
N ARG A 224 6.25 -6.06 12.13
CA ARG A 224 7.00 -6.85 11.15
C ARG A 224 8.45 -7.06 11.57
N TRP A 225 9.16 -6.05 12.06
CA TRP A 225 10.58 -6.17 12.44
C TRP A 225 10.80 -7.16 13.58
N GLN A 226 10.03 -7.01 14.66
CA GLN A 226 10.18 -7.76 15.91
C GLN A 226 9.59 -9.19 15.84
N ASP A 227 8.91 -9.56 14.75
CA ASP A 227 8.33 -10.91 14.61
C ASP A 227 9.41 -12.00 14.49
N ALA A 228 9.68 -12.64 15.62
CA ALA A 228 10.63 -13.74 15.78
C ALA A 228 10.37 -14.97 14.89
N ALA A 229 9.26 -15.03 14.13
CA ALA A 229 9.07 -16.00 13.05
C ALA A 229 10.15 -15.91 11.94
N ILE A 230 11.00 -14.85 11.94
CA ILE A 230 12.31 -14.82 11.25
C ILE A 230 13.09 -16.12 11.45
N ARG A 231 13.09 -16.67 12.67
CA ARG A 231 14.00 -17.74 13.10
C ARG A 231 13.61 -19.14 12.60
N LEU A 232 12.54 -19.29 11.83
CA LEU A 232 12.03 -20.60 11.38
C LEU A 232 11.53 -20.60 9.93
N ARG A 233 12.25 -21.27 9.02
CA ARG A 233 11.60 -22.16 8.01
C ARG A 233 12.55 -23.09 7.23
N GLY A 234 12.47 -24.38 7.53
CA GLY A 234 12.72 -25.46 6.55
C GLY A 234 14.17 -25.93 6.34
N PRO A 235 14.38 -26.99 5.54
CA PRO A 235 15.72 -27.51 5.23
C PRO A 235 16.51 -26.59 4.28
N LEU A 236 15.85 -25.99 3.29
CA LEU A 236 16.52 -25.17 2.26
C LEU A 236 17.16 -23.89 2.82
N SER A 237 16.49 -23.16 3.72
CA SER A 237 17.08 -21.98 4.36
C SER A 237 18.23 -22.35 5.29
N ARG A 238 18.13 -23.50 5.99
CA ARG A 238 19.24 -24.07 6.79
C ARG A 238 20.43 -24.43 5.90
N LEU A 239 20.19 -24.97 4.70
CA LEU A 239 21.23 -25.24 3.71
C LEU A 239 21.86 -23.92 3.20
N ARG A 240 21.04 -22.93 2.83
CA ARG A 240 21.49 -21.60 2.38
C ARG A 240 22.31 -20.86 3.47
N ARG A 241 21.88 -20.91 4.73
CA ARG A 241 22.62 -20.36 5.90
C ARG A 241 23.87 -21.19 6.28
N ARG A 242 23.99 -22.43 5.79
CA ARG A 242 25.15 -23.31 6.04
C ARG A 242 26.24 -23.19 4.97
N PHE A 243 25.88 -22.82 3.74
CA PHE A 243 26.78 -22.82 2.58
C PHE A 243 26.84 -21.51 1.79
N GLY A 244 26.00 -20.52 2.11
CA GLY A 244 26.11 -19.15 1.60
C GLY A 244 26.44 -18.15 2.71
N PRO A 245 26.77 -16.89 2.38
CA PRO A 245 26.90 -15.83 3.37
C PRO A 245 25.59 -15.71 4.15
N GLY A 246 25.69 -15.69 5.49
CA GLY A 246 24.52 -15.53 6.34
C GLY A 246 23.99 -14.10 6.25
N GLU A 247 22.68 -13.94 6.03
CA GLU A 247 22.04 -12.63 6.25
C GLU A 247 22.33 -12.15 7.69
N PRO A 248 22.75 -10.87 7.87
CA PRO A 248 22.92 -10.29 9.19
C PRO A 248 21.66 -10.44 10.04
N GLU A 249 21.81 -10.66 11.35
CA GLU A 249 20.64 -10.61 12.23
C GLU A 249 20.12 -9.18 12.31
N ALA A 250 18.80 -9.03 12.30
CA ALA A 250 18.15 -7.74 12.40
C ALA A 250 18.53 -7.07 13.72
N GLY A 251 19.17 -5.89 13.67
CA GLY A 251 19.51 -5.12 14.86
C GLY A 251 18.29 -4.75 15.69
N GLU A 252 18.51 -4.44 16.97
CA GLU A 252 17.44 -3.94 17.84
C GLU A 252 16.97 -2.56 17.35
N LEU A 253 15.65 -2.32 17.45
CA LEU A 253 15.10 -0.99 17.19
C LEU A 253 15.23 -0.13 18.46
N PRO A 254 15.44 1.19 18.33
CA PRO A 254 15.21 2.13 19.42
C PRO A 254 13.84 1.94 20.05
N GLU A 255 13.65 2.37 21.30
CA GLU A 255 12.35 2.38 21.95
C GLU A 255 11.29 3.11 21.09
N GLN A 256 10.05 2.63 21.09
CA GLN A 256 8.98 3.28 20.32
C GLN A 256 8.60 4.61 20.97
N LEU A 257 8.78 5.71 20.24
CA LEU A 257 8.39 7.03 20.72
C LEU A 257 6.86 7.13 20.87
N PRO A 258 6.36 7.94 21.83
CA PRO A 258 4.94 8.26 21.95
C PRO A 258 4.31 8.75 20.64
N ALA A 259 2.98 8.71 20.55
CA ALA A 259 2.26 9.29 19.42
C ALA A 259 2.55 10.80 19.29
N PRO A 260 2.80 11.33 18.07
CA PRO A 260 2.95 12.76 17.84
C PRO A 260 1.73 13.58 18.27
N PRO A 261 1.90 14.88 18.58
CA PRO A 261 0.78 15.74 18.90
C PRO A 261 -0.21 15.89 17.72
N PRO A 262 -1.51 16.13 17.98
CA PRO A 262 -2.49 16.41 16.94
C PRO A 262 -2.04 17.51 15.97
N SER A 263 -2.18 17.25 14.68
CA SER A 263 -1.72 18.09 13.57
C SER A 263 -2.84 18.55 12.65
N GLY A 264 -4.06 18.00 12.76
CA GLY A 264 -5.16 18.32 11.86
C GLY A 264 -6.51 17.72 12.26
N PRO A 265 -7.51 17.77 11.36
CA PRO A 265 -8.90 17.41 11.65
C PRO A 265 -9.30 16.02 11.12
N HIS A 266 -8.35 15.18 10.76
CA HIS A 266 -8.65 13.89 10.13
C HIS A 266 -8.59 12.75 11.16
N SER A 267 -9.61 11.90 11.16
CA SER A 267 -9.53 10.56 11.75
C SER A 267 -8.88 9.63 10.71
N VAL A 268 -7.88 8.85 11.11
CA VAL A 268 -7.13 7.95 10.21
C VAL A 268 -7.12 6.54 10.79
N GLN A 269 -7.57 5.58 9.98
CA GLN A 269 -7.53 4.16 10.29
C GLN A 269 -6.57 3.44 9.34
N LEU A 270 -5.53 2.81 9.88
CA LEU A 270 -4.67 1.93 9.09
C LEU A 270 -5.33 0.57 8.89
N LEU A 271 -5.42 0.12 7.64
CA LEU A 271 -5.96 -1.16 7.20
C LEU A 271 -4.84 -1.97 6.55
N ARG A 272 -4.81 -3.27 6.80
CA ARG A 272 -3.73 -4.17 6.39
C ARG A 272 -4.26 -5.49 5.88
N THR A 273 -3.47 -6.11 5.02
CA THR A 273 -3.58 -7.53 4.71
C THR A 273 -2.33 -8.23 5.22
N TYR A 274 -2.51 -9.39 5.85
CA TYR A 274 -1.44 -10.35 6.08
C TYR A 274 -1.98 -11.76 5.87
N PRO A 275 -1.29 -12.63 5.11
CA PRO A 275 -1.76 -13.99 4.87
C PRO A 275 -1.70 -14.87 6.12
N ARG A 276 -2.69 -15.75 6.29
CA ARG A 276 -2.54 -16.92 7.17
C ARG A 276 -1.47 -17.86 6.59
N LYS A 277 -0.41 -18.13 7.36
CA LYS A 277 0.76 -18.94 6.95
C LYS A 277 1.32 -19.77 8.14
N HIS A 278 2.26 -20.68 7.89
CA HIS A 278 2.85 -21.56 8.91
C HIS A 278 4.40 -21.60 8.84
N PRO A 279 5.15 -21.14 9.87
CA PRO A 279 4.66 -20.54 11.10
C PRO A 279 3.95 -19.20 10.82
N PRO A 280 2.95 -18.86 11.65
CA PRO A 280 2.18 -17.63 11.54
C PRO A 280 3.06 -16.39 11.77
N TYR A 281 2.52 -15.21 11.50
CA TYR A 281 3.02 -13.98 12.13
C TYR A 281 2.54 -13.95 13.59
N LEU A 282 3.36 -13.50 14.53
CA LEU A 282 2.98 -13.41 15.94
C LEU A 282 1.89 -12.37 16.19
N PHE A 283 1.95 -11.25 15.45
CA PHE A 283 0.99 -10.14 15.48
C PHE A 283 -0.24 -10.36 14.57
N ALA A 284 -0.24 -11.39 13.71
CA ALA A 284 -1.34 -11.69 12.79
C ALA A 284 -1.53 -13.21 12.64
N ARG A 285 -1.83 -13.91 13.74
CA ARG A 285 -1.74 -15.37 13.81
C ARG A 285 -2.70 -16.11 12.86
N SER A 286 -3.88 -15.55 12.63
CA SER A 286 -4.85 -16.06 11.64
C SER A 286 -4.80 -15.32 10.30
N GLY A 287 -3.76 -14.51 10.08
CA GLY A 287 -3.72 -13.45 9.08
C GLY A 287 -4.53 -12.23 9.53
N GLU A 288 -4.43 -11.16 8.74
CA GLU A 288 -5.24 -9.94 8.86
C GLU A 288 -5.87 -9.65 7.49
N ARG A 289 -7.10 -9.12 7.47
CA ARG A 289 -7.83 -8.74 6.25
C ARG A 289 -8.62 -7.44 6.49
N SER A 290 -8.04 -6.52 7.25
CA SER A 290 -8.74 -5.29 7.65
C SER A 290 -8.97 -4.38 6.43
N VAL A 291 -8.15 -4.44 5.37
CA VAL A 291 -8.45 -3.81 4.06
C VAL A 291 -9.82 -4.28 3.54
N ALA A 292 -9.96 -5.59 3.28
CA ALA A 292 -11.19 -6.15 2.73
C ALA A 292 -12.43 -5.88 3.61
N ARG A 293 -12.26 -5.90 4.94
CA ARG A 293 -13.34 -5.61 5.89
C ARG A 293 -13.70 -4.12 5.93
N GLY A 294 -12.71 -3.22 5.87
CA GLY A 294 -12.91 -1.77 5.87
C GLY A 294 -13.66 -1.33 4.62
N TYR A 295 -13.23 -1.81 3.45
CA TYR A 295 -13.96 -1.61 2.19
C TYR A 295 -15.38 -2.17 2.27
N ALA A 296 -15.58 -3.39 2.79
CA ALA A 296 -16.92 -3.97 2.93
C ALA A 296 -17.83 -3.16 3.88
N LYS A 297 -17.29 -2.60 4.98
CA LYS A 297 -18.04 -1.74 5.92
C LYS A 297 -18.37 -0.38 5.29
N ALA A 298 -17.42 0.26 4.63
CA ALA A 298 -17.65 1.53 3.92
C ALA A 298 -18.66 1.36 2.77
N LEU A 299 -18.60 0.25 2.00
CA LEU A 299 -19.57 -0.09 0.95
C LEU A 299 -20.99 -0.37 1.48
N GLN A 300 -21.17 -0.68 2.77
CA GLN A 300 -22.49 -0.74 3.41
C GLN A 300 -23.08 0.66 3.69
N ARG A 301 -22.23 1.70 3.72
CA ARG A 301 -22.63 3.09 3.97
C ARG A 301 -22.74 3.95 2.72
N ALA A 302 -21.98 3.65 1.66
CA ALA A 302 -22.04 4.35 0.37
C ALA A 302 -23.46 4.34 -0.24
N ARG A 303 -23.95 5.50 -0.72
CA ARG A 303 -25.29 5.69 -1.32
C ARG A 303 -25.32 6.48 -2.63
N ARG A 304 -24.34 7.35 -2.90
CA ARG A 304 -24.35 8.28 -4.04
C ARG A 304 -23.20 8.06 -5.00
N LEU A 305 -21.98 7.99 -4.49
CA LEU A 305 -20.80 7.79 -5.31
C LEU A 305 -19.82 6.82 -4.64
N VAL A 306 -19.40 5.82 -5.40
CA VAL A 306 -18.08 5.21 -5.24
C VAL A 306 -17.22 5.64 -6.42
N TYR A 307 -16.10 6.27 -6.13
CA TYR A 307 -15.02 6.51 -7.09
C TYR A 307 -13.86 5.58 -6.74
N VAL A 308 -13.31 4.88 -7.72
CA VAL A 308 -12.10 4.05 -7.56
C VAL A 308 -11.12 4.32 -8.68
N GLU A 309 -9.84 4.27 -8.32
CA GLU A 309 -8.75 4.09 -9.28
C GLU A 309 -7.98 2.87 -8.80
N ASP A 310 -7.81 1.88 -9.67
CA ASP A 310 -7.14 0.64 -9.30
C ASP A 310 -6.43 0.00 -10.49
N GLN A 311 -5.18 -0.40 -10.25
CA GLN A 311 -4.32 -1.12 -11.19
C GLN A 311 -4.99 -2.36 -11.83
N PHE A 312 -5.96 -3.00 -11.17
CA PHE A 312 -6.46 -4.32 -11.57
C PHE A 312 -7.98 -4.42 -11.72
N LEU A 313 -8.77 -4.11 -10.69
CA LEU A 313 -10.24 -4.28 -10.63
C LEU A 313 -10.78 -5.62 -11.21
N TRP A 314 -9.99 -6.69 -11.17
CA TRP A 314 -10.27 -7.92 -11.95
C TRP A 314 -10.77 -9.12 -11.13
N SER A 315 -10.93 -8.99 -9.82
CA SER A 315 -11.39 -10.12 -9.00
C SER A 315 -12.91 -10.13 -8.84
N PRO A 316 -13.62 -11.21 -9.25
CA PRO A 316 -15.05 -11.35 -9.03
C PRO A 316 -15.47 -11.27 -7.56
N MET A 317 -14.59 -11.68 -6.64
CA MET A 317 -14.82 -11.58 -5.19
C MET A 317 -14.87 -10.12 -4.72
N VAL A 318 -14.02 -9.27 -5.29
CA VAL A 318 -13.97 -7.85 -4.98
C VAL A 318 -15.13 -7.13 -5.67
N ALA A 319 -15.33 -7.38 -6.97
CA ALA A 319 -16.43 -6.82 -7.75
C ALA A 319 -17.81 -7.11 -7.14
N ASP A 320 -18.05 -8.30 -6.57
CA ASP A 320 -19.35 -8.60 -5.96
C ASP A 320 -19.65 -7.76 -4.71
N ALA A 321 -18.64 -7.27 -3.98
CA ALA A 321 -18.83 -6.34 -2.86
C ALA A 321 -19.37 -4.98 -3.34
N PHE A 322 -18.79 -4.43 -4.42
CA PHE A 322 -19.30 -3.21 -5.06
C PHE A 322 -20.66 -3.44 -5.73
N ALA A 323 -20.84 -4.57 -6.40
CA ALA A 323 -22.11 -4.96 -7.01
C ALA A 323 -23.23 -5.14 -5.97
N ALA A 324 -22.92 -5.62 -4.76
CA ALA A 324 -23.88 -5.68 -3.66
C ALA A 324 -24.31 -4.28 -3.18
N ALA A 325 -23.41 -3.30 -3.17
CA ALA A 325 -23.76 -1.90 -2.89
C ALA A 325 -24.64 -1.30 -4.01
N LEU A 326 -24.27 -1.49 -5.27
CA LEU A 326 -25.05 -1.04 -6.44
C LEU A 326 -26.47 -1.65 -6.49
N ARG A 327 -26.63 -2.91 -6.07
CA ARG A 327 -27.95 -3.56 -5.94
C ARG A 327 -28.77 -3.04 -4.76
N ARG A 328 -28.12 -2.63 -3.67
CA ARG A 328 -28.78 -2.12 -2.45
C ARG A 328 -29.28 -0.69 -2.61
N GLU A 329 -28.47 0.17 -3.26
CA GLU A 329 -28.72 1.61 -3.36
C GLU A 329 -28.94 1.97 -4.84
N PRO A 330 -30.18 2.24 -5.28
CA PRO A 330 -30.48 2.55 -6.68
C PRO A 330 -29.88 3.88 -7.17
N GLU A 331 -29.64 4.84 -6.27
CA GLU A 331 -29.00 6.12 -6.60
C GLU A 331 -27.46 6.03 -6.69
N LEU A 332 -26.86 4.93 -6.23
CA LEU A 332 -25.41 4.80 -6.16
C LEU A 332 -24.80 4.70 -7.56
N ARG A 333 -23.87 5.59 -7.88
CA ARG A 333 -23.00 5.50 -9.05
C ARG A 333 -21.63 4.92 -8.67
N LEU A 334 -21.04 4.17 -9.58
CA LEU A 334 -19.67 3.67 -9.52
C LEU A 334 -18.89 4.22 -10.71
N ILE A 335 -17.88 5.03 -10.46
CA ILE A 335 -16.86 5.38 -11.44
C ILE A 335 -15.60 4.60 -11.10
N ALA A 336 -15.02 3.91 -12.09
CA ALA A 336 -13.72 3.31 -12.00
C ALA A 336 -12.78 3.89 -13.06
N VAL A 337 -11.54 4.21 -12.68
CA VAL A 337 -10.42 4.34 -13.62
C VAL A 337 -9.58 3.07 -13.50
N VAL A 338 -9.17 2.50 -14.64
CA VAL A 338 -8.35 1.28 -14.75
C VAL A 338 -7.27 1.48 -15.83
N PRO A 339 -6.14 0.76 -15.81
CA PRO A 339 -5.17 0.85 -16.90
C PRO A 339 -5.71 0.20 -18.18
N ALA A 340 -5.33 0.75 -19.34
CA ALA A 340 -5.80 0.27 -20.64
C ALA A 340 -5.31 -1.15 -20.99
N GLN A 341 -4.16 -1.56 -20.45
CA GLN A 341 -3.60 -2.92 -20.53
C GLN A 341 -2.85 -3.26 -19.22
N PRO A 342 -2.49 -4.53 -18.97
CA PRO A 342 -1.52 -4.87 -17.92
C PRO A 342 -0.13 -4.23 -18.17
N GLU A 343 0.71 -4.19 -17.13
CA GLU A 343 2.08 -3.64 -17.20
C GLU A 343 2.99 -4.39 -18.19
N LYS A 344 2.80 -5.72 -18.28
CA LYS A 344 3.63 -6.64 -19.08
C LYS A 344 2.84 -7.18 -20.27
N GLY A 345 3.37 -7.01 -21.49
CA GLY A 345 2.72 -7.31 -22.78
C GLY A 345 2.59 -8.79 -23.17
N GLY A 346 2.83 -9.72 -22.25
CA GLY A 346 2.83 -11.15 -22.58
C GLY A 346 1.45 -11.66 -23.01
N ALA A 347 1.29 -12.20 -24.22
CA ALA A 347 -0.01 -12.60 -24.76
C ALA A 347 -0.85 -13.54 -23.88
N VAL A 348 -0.21 -14.40 -23.07
CA VAL A 348 -0.87 -15.27 -22.08
C VAL A 348 -1.33 -14.49 -20.85
N GLU A 349 -0.51 -13.55 -20.38
CA GLU A 349 -0.76 -12.69 -19.23
C GLU A 349 -1.90 -11.73 -19.55
N VAL A 350 -1.77 -10.95 -20.64
CA VAL A 350 -2.82 -10.05 -21.16
C VAL A 350 -4.16 -10.80 -21.35
N ALA A 351 -4.16 -11.97 -22.00
CA ALA A 351 -5.40 -12.73 -22.19
C ALA A 351 -6.00 -13.28 -20.88
N THR A 352 -5.18 -13.52 -19.85
CA THR A 352 -5.64 -13.99 -18.53
C THR A 352 -6.21 -12.85 -17.70
N CYS A 353 -5.52 -11.71 -17.67
CA CYS A 353 -5.92 -10.48 -16.98
C CYS A 353 -7.23 -9.93 -17.58
N ASP A 354 -7.29 -9.77 -18.90
CA ASP A 354 -8.49 -9.32 -19.62
C ASP A 354 -9.70 -10.25 -19.32
N ALA A 355 -9.50 -11.58 -19.29
CA ALA A 355 -10.58 -12.52 -19.00
C ALA A 355 -11.05 -12.48 -17.53
N ALA A 356 -10.20 -12.04 -16.60
CA ALA A 356 -10.57 -11.81 -15.21
C ALA A 356 -11.34 -10.48 -15.07
N GLN A 357 -10.83 -9.41 -15.69
CA GLN A 357 -11.45 -8.09 -15.70
C GLN A 357 -12.82 -8.12 -16.38
N ASP A 358 -12.97 -8.79 -17.54
CA ASP A 358 -14.25 -9.10 -18.19
C ASP A 358 -15.30 -9.63 -17.20
N LYS A 359 -14.91 -10.60 -16.35
CA LYS A 359 -15.81 -11.24 -15.39
C LYS A 359 -16.16 -10.32 -14.21
N ALA A 360 -15.22 -9.51 -13.75
CA ALA A 360 -15.44 -8.51 -12.72
C ALA A 360 -16.37 -7.39 -13.21
N LEU A 361 -16.06 -6.77 -14.35
CA LEU A 361 -16.87 -5.70 -14.96
C LEU A 361 -18.28 -6.19 -15.32
N SER A 362 -18.43 -7.43 -15.81
CA SER A 362 -19.75 -8.02 -16.08
C SER A 362 -20.64 -8.08 -14.83
N LEU A 363 -20.09 -8.34 -13.64
CA LEU A 363 -20.84 -8.34 -12.39
C LEU A 363 -21.28 -6.93 -11.98
N LEU A 364 -20.41 -5.93 -12.19
CA LEU A 364 -20.70 -4.53 -11.90
C LEU A 364 -21.79 -3.99 -12.83
N TYR A 365 -21.65 -4.17 -14.15
CA TYR A 365 -22.66 -3.74 -15.12
C TYR A 365 -24.00 -4.46 -14.94
N ALA A 366 -24.01 -5.74 -14.57
CA ALA A 366 -25.25 -6.46 -14.26
C ALA A 366 -25.96 -5.96 -12.97
N ALA A 367 -25.23 -5.28 -12.08
CA ALA A 367 -25.76 -4.73 -10.83
C ALA A 367 -26.15 -3.25 -10.92
N GLY A 368 -25.33 -2.43 -11.60
CA GLY A 368 -25.50 -0.98 -11.67
C GLY A 368 -26.03 -0.46 -13.01
N GLY A 369 -25.90 -1.22 -14.11
CA GLY A 369 -26.36 -0.80 -15.43
C GLY A 369 -25.58 0.41 -15.96
N ASP A 370 -26.31 1.48 -16.25
CA ASP A 370 -25.83 2.81 -16.66
C ASP A 370 -25.27 3.65 -15.50
N ARG A 371 -25.32 3.16 -14.26
CA ARG A 371 -24.69 3.79 -13.10
C ARG A 371 -23.24 3.36 -12.88
N VAL A 372 -22.69 2.56 -13.81
CA VAL A 372 -21.29 2.11 -13.77
C VAL A 372 -20.56 2.67 -14.97
N ASP A 373 -19.59 3.53 -14.71
CA ASP A 373 -18.68 4.09 -15.70
C ASP A 373 -17.27 3.55 -15.45
N VAL A 374 -16.58 3.15 -16.51
CA VAL A 374 -15.20 2.66 -16.45
C VAL A 374 -14.39 3.41 -17.50
N PHE A 375 -13.32 4.05 -17.06
CA PHE A 375 -12.44 4.87 -17.89
C PHE A 375 -11.02 4.34 -17.85
N GLU A 376 -10.25 4.69 -18.86
CA GLU A 376 -8.79 4.60 -18.91
C GLU A 376 -8.20 5.98 -19.25
N LEU A 377 -6.89 6.14 -19.08
CA LEU A 377 -6.22 7.44 -19.24
C LEU A 377 -5.29 7.43 -20.47
N GLU A 378 -5.28 8.54 -21.21
CA GLU A 378 -4.44 8.78 -22.38
C GLU A 378 -3.84 10.19 -22.33
N ASN A 379 -2.52 10.29 -22.45
CA ASN A 379 -1.78 11.54 -22.35
C ASN A 379 -1.84 12.40 -23.63
N ASP A 380 -1.15 13.55 -23.61
CA ASP A 380 -1.09 14.49 -24.74
C ASP A 380 -0.36 13.96 -25.99
N ARG A 381 0.33 12.80 -25.88
CA ARG A 381 1.00 12.08 -26.97
C ARG A 381 0.19 10.92 -27.54
N GLU A 382 -1.08 10.79 -27.15
CA GLU A 382 -1.96 9.67 -27.52
C GLU A 382 -1.50 8.29 -27.03
N LEU A 383 -0.64 8.26 -26.00
CA LEU A 383 -0.20 7.02 -25.35
C LEU A 383 -1.04 6.78 -24.08
N PRO A 384 -1.35 5.51 -23.73
CA PRO A 384 -1.99 5.20 -22.46
C PRO A 384 -1.14 5.63 -21.27
N THR A 385 -1.76 6.23 -20.26
CA THR A 385 -1.12 6.44 -18.94
C THR A 385 -1.30 5.16 -18.12
N TYR A 386 -0.21 4.61 -17.59
CA TYR A 386 -0.27 3.43 -16.73
C TYR A 386 -0.84 3.78 -15.36
N LEU A 387 -2.05 3.31 -15.09
CA LEU A 387 -2.69 3.49 -13.80
C LEU A 387 -2.15 2.51 -12.76
N HIS A 388 -1.38 3.03 -11.81
CA HIS A 388 -0.88 2.26 -10.66
C HIS A 388 -1.54 2.69 -9.34
N SER A 389 -2.32 3.77 -9.29
CA SER A 389 -3.00 4.18 -8.05
C SER A 389 -3.89 3.06 -7.47
N LYS A 390 -4.06 3.08 -6.14
CA LYS A 390 -5.03 2.25 -5.40
C LYS A 390 -5.86 3.15 -4.49
N VAL A 391 -6.74 3.93 -5.12
CA VAL A 391 -7.54 4.98 -4.47
C VAL A 391 -9.01 4.57 -4.44
N CYS A 392 -9.71 4.88 -3.35
CA CYS A 392 -11.16 4.80 -3.30
C CYS A 392 -11.74 5.98 -2.53
N VAL A 393 -12.80 6.59 -3.05
CA VAL A 393 -13.61 7.61 -2.37
C VAL A 393 -15.07 7.17 -2.35
N MET A 394 -15.72 7.28 -1.19
CA MET A 394 -17.14 6.96 -1.01
C MET A 394 -17.89 8.17 -0.42
N ASP A 395 -18.94 8.60 -1.14
CA ASP A 395 -19.86 9.68 -0.77
C ASP A 395 -19.20 10.99 -0.30
N ASP A 396 -18.03 11.36 -0.87
CA ASP A 396 -17.23 12.52 -0.46
C ASP A 396 -16.88 12.55 1.05
N SER A 397 -17.04 11.42 1.74
CA SER A 397 -17.00 11.30 3.20
C SER A 397 -15.85 10.42 3.67
N TRP A 398 -15.65 9.27 3.03
CA TRP A 398 -14.60 8.31 3.33
C TRP A 398 -13.67 8.17 2.12
N ALA A 399 -12.36 8.17 2.37
CA ALA A 399 -11.37 7.91 1.34
C ALA A 399 -10.34 6.89 1.83
N ALA A 400 -9.76 6.12 0.92
CA ALA A 400 -8.66 5.21 1.18
C ALA A 400 -7.60 5.33 0.08
N VAL A 401 -6.33 5.33 0.51
CA VAL A 401 -5.14 5.32 -0.36
C VAL A 401 -4.11 4.38 0.27
N GLY A 402 -3.40 3.60 -0.54
CA GLY A 402 -2.43 2.61 -0.04
C GLY A 402 -1.86 1.73 -1.13
N SER A 403 -1.36 0.56 -0.74
CA SER A 403 -0.75 -0.42 -1.65
C SER A 403 -1.72 -1.50 -2.15
N ALA A 404 -2.88 -1.65 -1.49
CA ALA A 404 -3.80 -2.77 -1.69
C ALA A 404 -4.71 -2.63 -2.92
N ASN A 405 -4.46 -3.43 -3.95
CA ASN A 405 -5.29 -3.44 -5.16
C ASN A 405 -6.67 -4.09 -4.93
N LEU A 406 -7.62 -3.83 -5.84
CA LEU A 406 -8.95 -4.44 -5.93
C LEU A 406 -8.91 -5.84 -6.58
N ASN A 407 -7.99 -6.68 -6.08
CA ASN A 407 -7.89 -8.10 -6.42
C ASN A 407 -7.85 -9.00 -5.16
N ARG A 408 -8.02 -10.32 -5.33
CA ARG A 408 -8.00 -11.25 -4.19
C ARG A 408 -6.63 -11.40 -3.54
N ARG A 409 -5.55 -11.12 -4.28
CA ARG A 409 -4.16 -11.25 -3.81
C ARG A 409 -3.89 -10.19 -2.73
N SER A 410 -4.15 -8.93 -3.02
CA SER A 410 -4.04 -7.81 -2.07
C SER A 410 -5.05 -7.90 -0.92
N TRP A 411 -6.23 -8.49 -1.12
CA TRP A 411 -7.25 -8.65 -0.05
C TRP A 411 -7.02 -9.86 0.88
N THR A 412 -6.16 -10.84 0.50
CA THR A 412 -6.06 -12.11 1.26
C THR A 412 -4.66 -12.74 1.35
N TYR A 413 -3.67 -12.27 0.60
CA TYR A 413 -2.46 -13.03 0.28
C TYR A 413 -1.14 -12.26 0.43
N ASP A 414 -0.99 -11.11 -0.22
CA ASP A 414 0.20 -10.25 -0.06
C ASP A 414 0.10 -9.45 1.24
N SER A 415 1.22 -8.92 1.73
CA SER A 415 1.12 -7.93 2.81
C SER A 415 0.89 -6.55 2.23
N GLU A 416 -0.17 -5.89 2.68
CA GLU A 416 -0.60 -4.57 2.19
C GLU A 416 -0.78 -3.58 3.35
N LEU A 417 -0.78 -2.28 3.04
CA LEU A 417 -1.09 -1.20 3.97
C LEU A 417 -1.90 -0.12 3.23
N THR A 418 -2.99 0.33 3.84
CA THR A 418 -3.90 1.36 3.33
C THR A 418 -4.32 2.26 4.48
N ALA A 419 -4.24 3.58 4.33
CA ALA A 419 -4.87 4.51 5.26
C ALA A 419 -6.27 4.84 4.76
N ALA A 420 -7.27 4.56 5.59
CA ALA A 420 -8.61 5.10 5.45
C ALA A 420 -8.73 6.41 6.23
N VAL A 421 -9.31 7.43 5.62
CA VAL A 421 -9.35 8.81 6.12
C VAL A 421 -10.78 9.32 6.14
N LEU A 422 -11.17 9.93 7.26
CA LEU A 422 -12.37 10.74 7.43
C LEU A 422 -11.94 12.15 7.82
N ASP A 423 -12.54 13.17 7.21
CA ASP A 423 -12.41 14.54 7.71
C ASP A 423 -13.55 14.81 8.69
N GLU A 424 -13.22 15.29 9.88
CA GLU A 424 -14.19 15.61 10.92
C GLU A 424 -14.93 16.94 10.67
N ARG A 425 -14.48 17.72 9.69
CA ARG A 425 -15.15 18.94 9.21
C ARG A 425 -16.30 18.59 8.26
N GLN A 426 -16.94 19.61 7.69
CA GLN A 426 -18.20 19.42 6.96
C GLN A 426 -18.02 18.61 5.66
N PRO A 427 -18.99 17.76 5.27
CA PRO A 427 -18.91 16.91 4.06
C PRO A 427 -18.65 17.67 2.75
N THR A 428 -18.92 18.98 2.72
CA THR A 428 -18.76 19.85 1.54
C THR A 428 -17.33 20.37 1.35
N THR A 429 -16.42 20.14 2.30
CA THR A 429 -15.01 20.59 2.26
C THR A 429 -14.05 19.56 2.85
N GLY A 430 -14.45 18.29 2.93
CA GLY A 430 -13.66 17.23 3.56
C GLY A 430 -12.57 16.66 2.65
N PHE A 431 -11.53 16.08 3.27
CA PHE A 431 -10.43 15.37 2.59
C PHE A 431 -10.86 14.50 1.40
N ALA A 432 -11.86 13.64 1.59
CA ALA A 432 -12.30 12.68 0.56
C ALA A 432 -12.86 13.37 -0.69
N ARG A 433 -13.56 14.50 -0.51
CA ARG A 433 -14.04 15.35 -1.60
C ARG A 433 -12.91 16.07 -2.31
N GLU A 434 -11.96 16.65 -1.60
CA GLU A 434 -10.84 17.34 -2.26
C GLU A 434 -9.95 16.36 -3.03
N LEU A 435 -9.72 15.15 -2.50
CA LEU A 435 -9.04 14.07 -3.23
C LEU A 435 -9.73 13.75 -4.55
N ARG A 436 -11.06 13.51 -4.53
CA ARG A 436 -11.85 13.30 -5.76
C ARG A 436 -11.73 14.49 -6.71
N LEU A 437 -11.88 15.71 -6.22
CA LEU A 437 -11.84 16.91 -7.05
C LEU A 437 -10.46 17.16 -7.67
N ARG A 438 -9.36 16.85 -6.96
CA ARG A 438 -8.00 16.91 -7.53
C ARG A 438 -7.84 15.94 -8.69
N LEU A 439 -8.12 14.66 -8.46
CA LEU A 439 -8.02 13.60 -9.47
C LEU A 439 -8.94 13.87 -10.67
N TRP A 440 -10.19 14.32 -10.44
CA TRP A 440 -11.09 14.67 -11.53
C TRP A 440 -10.64 15.90 -12.31
N ARG A 441 -10.01 16.90 -11.68
CA ARG A 441 -9.42 18.04 -12.42
C ARG A 441 -8.32 17.54 -13.34
N GLU A 442 -7.38 16.74 -12.82
CA GLU A 442 -6.26 16.14 -13.56
C GLU A 442 -6.71 15.29 -14.76
N HIS A 443 -7.67 14.38 -14.56
CA HIS A 443 -8.21 13.52 -15.63
C HIS A 443 -9.01 14.29 -16.68
N LEU A 444 -9.58 15.44 -16.31
CA LEU A 444 -10.20 16.41 -17.22
C LEU A 444 -9.19 17.45 -17.75
N GLY A 445 -7.91 17.34 -17.38
CA GLY A 445 -6.81 18.25 -17.73
C GLY A 445 -6.99 19.68 -17.23
N ARG A 446 -7.83 19.94 -16.22
CA ARG A 446 -8.27 21.25 -15.72
C ARG A 446 -7.29 21.91 -14.75
N GLU A 447 -7.28 23.24 -14.76
CA GLU A 447 -6.48 24.06 -13.85
C GLU A 447 -6.83 23.83 -12.36
N ALA A 448 -5.85 24.08 -11.49
CA ALA A 448 -6.06 24.09 -10.05
C ALA A 448 -7.21 25.04 -9.65
N GLY A 449 -8.20 24.50 -8.95
CA GLY A 449 -9.37 25.25 -8.48
C GLY A 449 -10.58 25.26 -9.43
N ASP A 450 -10.45 24.84 -10.70
CA ASP A 450 -11.61 24.71 -11.59
C ASP A 450 -12.47 23.49 -11.23
N ASN A 451 -13.40 23.70 -10.31
CA ASN A 451 -14.38 22.71 -9.87
C ASN A 451 -15.73 22.86 -10.61
N SER A 452 -15.76 23.55 -11.76
CA SER A 452 -17.00 23.89 -12.49
C SER A 452 -17.71 22.64 -12.98
N GLY A 453 -18.86 22.33 -12.36
CA GLY A 453 -19.64 21.12 -12.59
C GLY A 453 -19.16 19.88 -11.81
N LEU A 454 -17.97 19.91 -11.20
CA LEU A 454 -17.38 18.76 -10.48
C LEU A 454 -17.80 18.68 -9.00
N THR A 455 -18.26 19.81 -8.44
CA THR A 455 -18.67 19.91 -7.03
C THR A 455 -19.78 18.94 -6.66
N ASP A 456 -20.75 18.74 -7.54
CA ASP A 456 -21.79 17.73 -7.35
C ASP A 456 -21.38 16.43 -8.05
N PRO A 457 -21.41 15.27 -7.35
CA PRO A 457 -21.05 13.99 -7.94
C PRO A 457 -21.82 13.61 -9.22
N GLU A 458 -23.13 13.89 -9.29
CA GLU A 458 -23.95 13.46 -10.43
C GLU A 458 -23.62 14.30 -11.67
N ASN A 459 -23.53 15.63 -11.52
CA ASN A 459 -23.10 16.51 -12.60
C ASN A 459 -21.67 16.18 -13.07
N GLY A 460 -20.74 15.94 -12.14
CA GLY A 460 -19.36 15.61 -12.49
C GLY A 460 -19.21 14.25 -13.21
N VAL A 461 -20.08 13.26 -12.96
CA VAL A 461 -20.15 12.04 -13.77
C VAL A 461 -20.46 12.37 -15.23
N GLU A 462 -21.45 13.23 -15.50
CA GLU A 462 -21.79 13.62 -16.87
C GLU A 462 -20.71 14.48 -17.54
N VAL A 463 -19.94 15.26 -16.76
CA VAL A 463 -18.73 15.95 -17.25
C VAL A 463 -17.65 14.94 -17.68
N MET A 464 -17.35 13.92 -16.86
CA MET A 464 -16.39 12.87 -17.20
C MET A 464 -16.83 12.08 -18.44
N ARG A 465 -18.12 11.74 -18.54
CA ARG A 465 -18.70 11.06 -19.71
C ARG A 465 -18.60 11.87 -20.99
N SER A 466 -18.81 13.18 -20.89
CA SER A 466 -18.72 14.12 -22.02
C SER A 466 -17.28 14.24 -22.51
N ALA A 467 -16.32 14.50 -21.61
CA ALA A 467 -14.90 14.58 -21.95
C ALA A 467 -14.39 13.28 -22.61
N ALA A 468 -14.76 12.12 -22.06
CA ALA A 468 -14.40 10.84 -22.64
C ALA A 468 -15.03 10.60 -24.02
N ALA A 469 -16.31 10.95 -24.20
CA ALA A 469 -16.99 10.83 -25.49
C ALA A 469 -16.43 11.79 -26.55
N GLU A 470 -16.01 12.99 -26.16
CA GLU A 470 -15.34 13.95 -27.06
C GLU A 470 -13.99 13.41 -27.53
N LEU A 471 -13.16 12.88 -26.62
CA LEU A 471 -11.85 12.32 -26.96
C LEU A 471 -11.97 11.03 -27.78
N ASP A 472 -12.92 10.15 -27.45
CA ASP A 472 -13.26 8.97 -28.28
C ASP A 472 -13.69 9.39 -29.70
N ALA A 473 -14.62 10.35 -29.83
CA ALA A 473 -15.09 10.84 -31.13
C ALA A 473 -13.99 11.52 -31.95
N TRP A 474 -13.02 12.18 -31.30
CA TRP A 474 -11.85 12.76 -31.96
C TRP A 474 -10.99 11.67 -32.62
N HIS A 475 -10.71 10.58 -31.90
CA HIS A 475 -10.02 9.40 -32.44
C HIS A 475 -10.80 8.77 -33.60
N GLU A 476 -12.11 8.53 -33.42
CA GLU A 476 -12.99 7.96 -34.46
C GLU A 476 -13.08 8.84 -35.72
N SER A 477 -12.99 10.17 -35.58
CA SER A 477 -12.96 11.10 -36.73
C SER A 477 -11.70 10.97 -37.59
N GLY A 478 -10.65 10.31 -37.08
CA GLY A 478 -9.31 10.35 -37.65
C GLY A 478 -8.59 11.67 -37.35
N ARG A 479 -8.75 12.21 -36.13
CA ARG A 479 -8.01 13.37 -35.60
C ARG A 479 -8.17 14.67 -36.42
N ARG A 480 -9.37 14.93 -36.93
CA ARG A 480 -9.62 16.03 -37.90
C ARG A 480 -9.73 17.43 -37.29
N THR A 481 -9.91 17.52 -35.98
CA THR A 481 -9.98 18.76 -35.20
C THR A 481 -8.81 18.82 -34.21
N PRO A 482 -8.59 19.96 -33.51
CA PRO A 482 -7.75 19.93 -32.32
C PRO A 482 -8.21 18.85 -31.33
N ARG A 483 -7.26 18.23 -30.62
CA ARG A 483 -7.54 17.22 -29.60
C ARG A 483 -8.35 17.85 -28.45
N PRO A 484 -9.44 17.22 -27.97
CA PRO A 484 -10.15 17.64 -26.77
C PRO A 484 -9.25 17.68 -25.53
N ARG A 485 -9.64 18.50 -24.55
CA ARG A 485 -8.94 18.64 -23.26
C ARG A 485 -9.19 17.41 -22.38
N GLY A 486 -8.18 17.03 -21.60
CA GLY A 486 -8.27 15.91 -20.64
C GLY A 486 -7.75 14.59 -21.20
N GLN A 487 -7.89 13.55 -20.39
CA GLN A 487 -7.19 12.28 -20.56
C GLN A 487 -8.13 11.07 -20.64
N LEU A 488 -9.39 11.23 -20.19
CA LEU A 488 -10.33 10.12 -20.06
C LEU A 488 -10.68 9.54 -21.44
N ARG A 489 -10.52 8.22 -21.57
CA ARG A 489 -11.07 7.38 -22.63
C ARG A 489 -12.10 6.43 -22.02
N ARG A 490 -13.14 6.02 -22.75
CA ARG A 490 -14.04 4.97 -22.24
C ARG A 490 -13.32 3.62 -22.31
N HIS A 491 -13.23 2.92 -21.18
CA HIS A 491 -12.59 1.62 -21.14
C HIS A 491 -13.35 0.61 -22.03
N PRO A 492 -12.72 0.01 -23.05
CA PRO A 492 -13.42 -0.77 -24.05
C PRO A 492 -13.91 -2.10 -23.48
N ARG A 493 -15.19 -2.43 -23.72
CA ARG A 493 -15.72 -3.78 -23.47
C ARG A 493 -15.16 -4.78 -24.50
N ARG A 494 -13.91 -5.23 -24.28
CA ARG A 494 -13.18 -6.15 -25.17
C ARG A 494 -13.78 -7.55 -25.17
N ALA A 495 -14.80 -7.78 -25.98
CA ALA A 495 -15.39 -9.10 -26.19
C ALA A 495 -14.36 -10.09 -26.81
N LYS A 496 -13.55 -10.74 -25.97
CA LYS A 496 -12.57 -11.74 -26.41
C LYS A 496 -13.27 -12.92 -27.08
N SER A 497 -12.67 -13.42 -28.17
CA SER A 497 -13.20 -14.56 -28.92
C SER A 497 -13.37 -15.79 -28.02
N THR A 498 -14.36 -16.64 -28.33
CA THR A 498 -14.56 -17.92 -27.63
C THR A 498 -13.29 -18.79 -27.67
N ALA A 499 -12.55 -18.75 -28.78
CA ALA A 499 -11.27 -19.45 -28.92
C ALA A 499 -10.22 -18.93 -27.93
N THR A 500 -10.07 -17.60 -27.80
CA THR A 500 -9.16 -16.97 -26.82
C THR A 500 -9.50 -17.40 -25.39
N ARG A 501 -10.79 -17.34 -25.02
CA ARG A 501 -11.26 -17.75 -23.69
C ARG A 501 -11.05 -19.24 -23.41
N LEU A 502 -11.19 -20.10 -24.42
CA LEU A 502 -11.01 -21.55 -24.30
C LEU A 502 -9.57 -21.98 -23.98
N TRP A 503 -8.54 -21.27 -24.47
CA TRP A 503 -7.15 -21.58 -24.11
C TRP A 503 -6.62 -20.73 -22.95
N ALA A 504 -6.92 -19.43 -22.90
CA ALA A 504 -6.36 -18.53 -21.89
C ALA A 504 -6.86 -18.85 -20.47
N ILE A 505 -8.15 -19.15 -20.30
CA ILE A 505 -8.72 -19.40 -18.97
C ILE A 505 -8.12 -20.67 -18.32
N PRO A 506 -8.00 -21.84 -19.00
CA PRO A 506 -7.29 -22.98 -18.44
C PRO A 506 -5.79 -22.72 -18.23
N LEU A 507 -5.12 -22.06 -19.17
CA LEU A 507 -3.67 -21.85 -19.12
C LEU A 507 -3.29 -20.91 -17.98
N GLY A 508 -3.96 -19.77 -17.84
CA GLY A 508 -3.86 -18.89 -16.67
C GLY A 508 -4.17 -19.65 -15.37
N ARG A 509 -5.31 -20.35 -15.30
CA ARG A 509 -5.65 -21.19 -14.12
C ARG A 509 -4.71 -22.37 -13.86
N LEU A 510 -3.70 -22.62 -14.68
CA LEU A 510 -2.62 -23.59 -14.43
C LEU A 510 -1.28 -22.90 -14.13
N MET A 511 -0.89 -21.89 -14.90
CA MET A 511 0.41 -21.23 -14.81
C MET A 511 0.42 -19.98 -13.90
N MET A 512 -0.60 -19.13 -13.99
CA MET A 512 -0.68 -17.83 -13.32
C MET A 512 -2.12 -17.58 -12.84
N ASP A 513 -2.41 -17.84 -11.57
CA ASP A 513 -3.69 -17.43 -10.98
C ASP A 513 -3.53 -16.04 -10.34
N PRO A 514 -4.02 -14.95 -10.98
CA PRO A 514 -3.84 -13.58 -10.48
C PRO A 514 -4.49 -13.36 -9.12
N ASP A 515 -5.43 -14.24 -8.75
CA ASP A 515 -6.17 -14.21 -7.50
C ASP A 515 -5.55 -15.10 -6.39
N GLY A 516 -4.39 -15.73 -6.64
CA GLY A 516 -3.60 -16.47 -5.64
C GLY A 516 -4.34 -17.64 -4.94
N ARG A 517 -5.28 -18.30 -5.62
CA ARG A 517 -6.06 -19.41 -5.05
C ARG A 517 -5.24 -20.70 -4.99
N PRO A 518 -5.42 -21.54 -3.96
CA PRO A 518 -4.87 -22.89 -3.96
C PRO A 518 -5.51 -23.73 -5.07
N MET A 519 -4.77 -24.70 -5.61
CA MET A 519 -5.20 -25.57 -6.73
C MET A 519 -6.60 -26.18 -6.54
N ARG A 520 -6.96 -26.60 -5.32
CA ARG A 520 -8.29 -27.14 -5.02
C ARG A 520 -9.44 -26.15 -5.30
N ALA A 521 -9.23 -24.85 -5.05
CA ALA A 521 -10.22 -23.82 -5.34
C ALA A 521 -10.27 -23.48 -6.84
N ARG A 522 -9.11 -23.45 -7.53
CA ARG A 522 -9.04 -23.30 -9.01
C ARG A 522 -9.82 -24.41 -9.73
N LEU A 523 -9.71 -25.65 -9.25
CA LEU A 523 -10.44 -26.81 -9.78
C LEU A 523 -11.94 -26.79 -9.41
N ALA A 524 -12.32 -26.24 -8.26
CA ALA A 524 -13.73 -26.11 -7.88
C ALA A 524 -14.49 -25.08 -8.75
N ASP A 525 -13.86 -23.96 -9.11
CA ASP A 525 -14.45 -23.00 -10.06
C ASP A 525 -14.53 -23.59 -11.49
N TRP A 526 -13.60 -24.48 -11.87
CA TRP A 526 -13.59 -25.13 -13.18
C TRP A 526 -14.85 -25.98 -13.44
N SER A 527 -15.43 -26.61 -12.41
CA SER A 527 -16.70 -27.32 -12.55
C SER A 527 -17.91 -26.38 -12.65
N ARG A 528 -17.86 -25.20 -12.03
CA ARG A 528 -18.95 -24.21 -12.10
C ARG A 528 -19.00 -23.50 -13.45
N ASP A 529 -17.86 -23.03 -13.96
CA ASP A 529 -17.81 -22.31 -15.24
C ASP A 529 -18.09 -23.23 -16.45
N ARG A 530 -17.86 -24.56 -16.36
CA ARG A 530 -18.18 -25.52 -17.45
C ARG A 530 -19.66 -25.89 -17.56
N PHE A 531 -20.43 -25.80 -16.47
CA PHE A 531 -21.81 -26.30 -16.38
C PHE A 531 -22.82 -25.22 -15.96
N GLY A 532 -22.41 -23.95 -15.96
CA GLY A 532 -23.11 -22.84 -15.29
C GLY A 532 -23.58 -21.70 -16.21
N ALA A 533 -24.14 -22.00 -17.38
CA ALA A 533 -25.02 -21.04 -18.05
C ALA A 533 -26.43 -21.16 -17.45
N SER A 534 -27.00 -20.03 -17.01
CA SER A 534 -28.32 -19.92 -16.36
C SER A 534 -28.52 -20.70 -15.05
N ARG A 535 -28.32 -19.99 -13.93
CA ARG A 535 -29.24 -20.04 -12.78
C ARG A 535 -28.98 -18.82 -11.88
N ALA A 536 -29.98 -17.94 -11.79
CA ALA A 536 -29.97 -16.90 -10.77
C ALA A 536 -29.92 -17.55 -9.37
N PRO A 537 -29.29 -16.91 -8.37
CA PRO A 537 -29.33 -17.41 -7.02
C PRO A 537 -30.77 -17.38 -6.52
N THR A 538 -31.38 -18.56 -6.39
CA THR A 538 -32.67 -18.69 -5.69
C THR A 538 -32.49 -18.25 -4.25
N SER A 539 -33.48 -17.50 -3.75
CA SER A 539 -33.55 -17.01 -2.38
C SER A 539 -33.22 -18.10 -1.37
N ALA A 540 -32.38 -17.75 -0.39
CA ALA A 540 -32.12 -18.61 0.75
C ALA A 540 -33.44 -18.79 1.51
N ARG A 541 -34.07 -19.96 1.37
CA ARG A 541 -35.14 -20.37 2.27
C ARG A 541 -34.55 -20.61 3.64
N GLU A 542 -35.26 -20.13 4.65
CA GLU A 542 -34.97 -20.38 6.05
C GLU A 542 -34.95 -21.89 6.32
N THR A 543 -33.93 -22.32 7.07
CA THR A 543 -33.99 -23.55 7.86
C THR A 543 -33.78 -23.19 9.31
N SER A 544 -34.81 -22.60 9.91
CA SER A 544 -35.04 -22.71 11.35
C SER A 544 -35.33 -24.18 11.65
N ASN A 545 -34.61 -24.76 12.62
CA ASN A 545 -35.07 -25.87 13.48
C ASN A 545 -33.94 -26.33 14.41
N HIS A 546 -33.82 -25.67 15.56
CA HIS A 546 -33.50 -26.32 16.85
C HIS A 546 -33.70 -25.29 17.97
N GLU A 547 -34.93 -25.18 18.47
CA GLU A 547 -35.19 -24.64 19.80
C GLU A 547 -34.86 -25.72 20.85
N PRO A 548 -34.19 -25.38 21.96
CA PRO A 548 -34.14 -26.25 23.13
C PRO A 548 -35.47 -26.21 23.88
N ARG A 549 -35.98 -27.37 24.29
CA ARG A 549 -37.16 -27.45 25.17
C ARG A 549 -36.90 -26.73 26.50
N ALA A 550 -37.85 -25.91 26.92
CA ALA A 550 -37.99 -25.51 28.32
C ALA A 550 -38.70 -26.63 29.10
N GLU A 551 -38.21 -26.93 30.30
CA GLU A 551 -38.96 -27.65 31.34
C GLU A 551 -38.97 -26.79 32.59
N ALA A 552 -40.14 -26.70 33.24
CA ALA A 552 -40.37 -25.84 34.39
C ALA A 552 -40.53 -26.67 35.68
N GLU A 553 -39.96 -26.13 36.75
CA GLU A 553 -40.28 -26.25 38.19
C GLU A 553 -40.96 -27.53 38.74
N GLY A 554 -40.32 -28.14 39.74
CA GLY A 554 -40.89 -29.17 40.63
C GLY A 554 -40.01 -29.38 41.88
N GLU A 555 -40.62 -29.27 43.07
CA GLU A 555 -39.99 -29.16 44.40
C GLU A 555 -39.25 -30.42 44.96
N PRO A 556 -38.52 -30.32 46.11
CA PRO A 556 -37.41 -31.23 46.47
C PRO A 556 -37.74 -32.27 47.56
N PRO A 557 -36.76 -33.13 47.91
CA PRO A 557 -36.65 -33.67 49.26
C PRO A 557 -35.28 -33.42 49.95
N SER A 558 -35.26 -33.65 51.27
CA SER A 558 -34.22 -33.27 52.25
C SER A 558 -33.24 -34.45 52.57
N PRO A 559 -32.42 -34.50 53.66
CA PRO A 559 -30.96 -34.67 53.50
C PRO A 559 -30.35 -35.92 54.21
N GLN A 560 -29.01 -35.93 54.36
CA GLN A 560 -28.14 -36.94 55.01
C GLN A 560 -27.71 -38.12 54.09
N LYS A 561 -26.43 -38.54 54.00
CA LYS A 561 -25.54 -38.95 55.10
C LYS A 561 -24.03 -38.78 54.81
N VAL A 562 -23.23 -39.07 55.84
CA VAL A 562 -21.77 -38.86 55.97
C VAL A 562 -20.93 -40.06 55.52
N SER A 563 -19.82 -39.79 54.81
CA SER A 563 -18.51 -40.45 54.96
C SER A 563 -17.45 -39.59 54.22
N LEU A 564 -16.62 -38.79 54.88
CA LEU A 564 -15.39 -39.20 55.57
C LEU A 564 -14.58 -40.27 54.81
N ASP A 565 -13.54 -39.83 54.09
CA ASP A 565 -12.19 -40.30 54.42
C ASP A 565 -11.18 -39.14 54.35
N ARG A 566 -10.11 -39.23 55.15
CA ARG A 566 -9.05 -38.24 55.34
C ARG A 566 -7.68 -38.87 55.10
N ARG A 567 -6.90 -38.31 54.17
CA ARG A 567 -5.42 -38.18 54.23
C ARG A 567 -5.01 -37.16 53.16
N ALA A 568 -4.37 -36.00 53.41
CA ALA A 568 -3.26 -35.67 54.33
C ALA A 568 -1.99 -36.46 53.95
N THR A 569 -0.80 -35.87 53.70
CA THR A 569 -0.37 -34.46 53.89
C THR A 569 1.01 -34.20 53.25
N ARG A 570 1.30 -32.92 52.89
CA ARG A 570 2.57 -32.14 53.03
C ARG A 570 3.93 -32.82 52.72
N ARG A 571 4.87 -32.15 52.03
CA ARG A 571 5.66 -30.96 52.45
C ARG A 571 6.14 -30.18 51.21
N ALA A 572 6.11 -28.84 51.16
CA ALA A 572 6.93 -27.84 51.89
C ALA A 572 8.43 -27.97 51.54
N ALA A 573 9.03 -27.08 50.72
CA ALA A 573 9.32 -25.66 50.93
C ALA A 573 10.54 -25.40 51.84
N ALA A 574 11.52 -24.64 51.33
CA ALA A 574 12.62 -24.04 52.06
C ALA A 574 13.18 -22.85 51.26
N ASP A 575 13.41 -21.73 51.95
CA ASP A 575 13.83 -20.43 51.41
C ASP A 575 15.35 -20.29 51.29
N GLY A 576 15.82 -19.14 50.79
CA GLY A 576 17.24 -18.79 50.77
C GLY A 576 17.55 -17.45 50.11
N GLU A 577 17.23 -16.33 50.77
CA GLU A 577 17.88 -15.04 50.47
C GLU A 577 19.35 -15.06 50.94
N LEU A 578 20.23 -14.39 50.21
CA LEU A 578 21.46 -13.83 50.77
C LEU A 578 21.98 -12.67 49.88
N SER A 579 22.24 -11.54 50.51
CA SER A 579 22.83 -10.32 49.95
C SER A 579 24.35 -10.28 50.18
N ALA A 580 25.13 -9.71 49.26
CA ALA A 580 26.17 -8.69 49.53
C ALA A 580 27.11 -8.41 48.33
N GLU A 581 27.29 -7.12 48.07
CA GLU A 581 28.55 -6.37 47.84
C GLU A 581 29.61 -6.74 46.76
N SER A 582 30.08 -5.65 46.12
CA SER A 582 31.43 -5.35 45.56
C SER A 582 32.39 -6.49 45.17
N ASP A 583 32.98 -6.41 43.96
CA ASP A 583 34.15 -5.53 43.79
C ASP A 583 34.57 -5.28 42.33
N CYS A 584 35.39 -4.24 42.11
CA CYS A 584 36.03 -3.95 40.83
C CYS A 584 37.49 -3.52 41.04
N PRO A 585 38.47 -4.17 40.38
CA PRO A 585 39.79 -3.57 40.19
C PRO A 585 40.27 -3.54 38.73
N ARG A 586 40.31 -2.33 38.19
CA ARG A 586 41.51 -1.66 37.64
C ARG A 586 42.64 -2.48 36.98
N THR A 587 42.81 -2.20 35.67
CA THR A 587 44.06 -1.79 34.97
C THR A 587 45.37 -2.59 35.07
N ALA A 588 45.84 -3.05 33.90
CA ALA A 588 47.22 -2.89 33.38
C ALA A 588 47.15 -2.99 31.83
N ALA A 589 47.74 -2.17 30.93
CA ALA A 589 48.89 -1.25 30.90
C ALA A 589 50.15 -1.83 30.21
N GLY A 590 50.48 -1.29 29.01
CA GLY A 590 51.73 -1.50 28.24
C GLY A 590 51.79 -2.78 27.37
N ILE A 591 52.69 -2.97 26.40
CA ILE A 591 53.76 -2.15 25.77
C ILE A 591 54.24 -2.93 24.51
N ALA A 592 54.71 -2.39 23.37
CA ALA A 592 54.58 -1.08 22.71
C ALA A 592 55.16 -1.11 21.26
N GLN A 593 54.96 -0.03 20.49
CA GLN A 593 55.79 0.47 19.35
C GLN A 593 55.77 -0.22 17.96
N GLY A 594 55.74 0.64 16.92
CA GLY A 594 55.85 0.31 15.50
C GLY A 594 55.61 1.52 14.60
N SER A 595 56.52 2.49 14.57
CA SER A 595 56.54 3.59 13.58
C SER A 595 56.92 3.02 12.18
N CYS A 596 56.80 3.70 11.03
CA CYS A 596 56.78 5.14 10.75
C CYS A 596 56.40 5.41 9.27
N ARG A 597 56.15 6.69 8.95
CA ARG A 597 56.27 7.41 7.65
C ARG A 597 55.00 7.82 6.90
N GLU A 598 54.94 9.14 6.69
CA GLU A 598 54.10 9.88 5.76
C GLU A 598 54.58 9.69 4.31
N SER A 599 53.67 9.81 3.34
CA SER A 599 53.97 10.36 2.01
C SER A 599 52.70 10.75 1.23
N GLN A 600 52.55 12.05 0.99
CA GLN A 600 51.73 12.68 -0.05
C GLN A 600 52.45 13.98 -0.49
N PRO A 601 52.13 14.56 -1.66
CA PRO A 601 51.68 13.96 -2.91
C PRO A 601 52.63 14.33 -4.09
N LEU A 602 52.36 13.84 -5.30
CA LEU A 602 53.01 14.35 -6.52
C LEU A 602 52.00 15.00 -7.47
N VAL A 603 52.33 16.22 -7.87
CA VAL A 603 51.67 17.06 -8.87
C VAL A 603 52.39 16.88 -10.22
N PRO A 604 51.68 17.05 -11.35
CA PRO A 604 52.31 17.65 -12.52
C PRO A 604 51.54 18.89 -13.02
N THR A 605 52.20 20.03 -12.99
CA THR A 605 51.99 21.17 -13.90
C THR A 605 52.67 20.84 -15.25
N SER A 606 52.49 21.52 -16.39
CA SER A 606 52.05 22.90 -16.71
C SER A 606 51.79 23.06 -18.22
N GLY A 607 51.03 24.10 -18.60
CA GLY A 607 51.11 24.76 -19.92
C GLY A 607 49.89 24.54 -20.84
N GLY A 608 49.30 25.57 -21.45
CA GLY A 608 49.54 27.02 -21.34
C GLY A 608 48.74 27.79 -22.40
N ASP A 609 48.40 29.05 -22.09
CA ASP A 609 47.93 30.12 -23.01
C ASP A 609 46.56 29.87 -23.74
N ASP A 610 45.67 30.83 -24.00
CA ASP A 610 45.68 32.30 -23.84
C ASP A 610 44.24 32.82 -23.56
N ALA A 611 44.11 34.08 -23.12
CA ALA A 611 42.82 34.80 -22.92
C ALA A 611 42.78 36.07 -23.81
N PRO A 612 41.85 37.05 -23.67
CA PRO A 612 40.50 37.09 -23.07
C PRO A 612 39.44 37.70 -24.02
N GLY A 613 38.19 37.86 -23.57
CA GLY A 613 37.17 38.64 -24.30
C GLY A 613 35.92 38.95 -23.47
N ALA A 614 35.90 40.11 -22.79
CA ALA A 614 34.76 40.55 -21.98
C ALA A 614 33.86 41.54 -22.74
N ALA A 615 32.54 41.48 -22.52
CA ALA A 615 31.61 42.55 -22.84
C ALA A 615 30.43 42.56 -21.86
N THR A 616 30.34 43.63 -21.06
CA THR A 616 29.22 43.92 -20.15
C THR A 616 28.25 44.94 -20.77
N HIS A 617 27.05 44.97 -20.17
CA HIS A 617 26.08 46.06 -20.07
C HIS A 617 24.75 45.97 -20.81
N ALA A 618 23.72 46.30 -20.03
CA ALA A 618 22.32 46.46 -20.42
C ALA A 618 22.01 47.91 -20.83
N SER A 619 20.89 48.09 -21.53
CA SER A 619 20.12 49.34 -21.49
C SER A 619 18.63 49.08 -21.75
N GLU A 620 17.79 49.88 -21.09
CA GLU A 620 16.32 49.81 -21.12
C GLU A 620 15.73 50.48 -22.39
N GLY A 621 14.43 50.28 -22.65
CA GLY A 621 13.83 50.64 -23.94
C GLY A 621 12.33 50.98 -24.01
N ARG A 622 11.74 51.55 -22.94
CA ARG A 622 10.36 52.10 -22.84
C ARG A 622 9.19 51.12 -22.67
#